data_AF-A0A0U1DE73-F1
#
_entry.id   AF-A0A0U1DE73-F1
#
_cell.length_a   1.000
_cell.length_b   1.000
_cell.length_c   1.000
_cell.angle_alpha   90.00
_cell.angle_beta   90.00
_cell.angle_gamma   90.00
#
_symmetry.space_group_name_H-M   'P 1'
#
loop_
_entity.id
_entity.type
_entity.pdbx_description
1 polymer ?
#
loop_
_entity_poly.entity_id
_entity_poly.type
_entity_poly.pdbx_seq_one_letter_code
_entity_poly.pdbx_strand_id
1 'polypeptide(L)'
;MRDNGIRRAAVFTTSAWGGYSSCAQYVEDIARARAAAGEGAPELVKLRQYFDHPLLVEMFADAISAAAATLPAELRDEARLVFTAHSVPIAADERHGPRIYSRQVAYATRLVAAAAGYDDYDQVWQSRSGPPRIPWLEPDVADHLAALGQKGTRAVIVCPIGFVADHIEVVWDLDYELRQQADDAGIAFARAGTPNADPRFARLAAGLIEELRTGAQPARAVGPDPVPGYGCSVNGEPCSPRCCGTAS
;
A
#
# COMPACT_ATOMS: atom_id res chain seq x y z
N MET A 1 -22.14 3.87 -17.42
CA MET A 1 -22.87 4.27 -16.19
C MET A 1 -24.04 5.19 -16.50
N ARG A 2 -23.82 6.39 -17.04
CA ARG A 2 -24.88 7.31 -17.50
C ARG A 2 -25.90 6.62 -18.41
N ASP A 3 -25.43 5.97 -19.46
CA ASP A 3 -26.31 5.32 -20.46
C ASP A 3 -27.08 4.11 -19.87
N ASN A 4 -26.65 3.60 -18.70
CA ASN A 4 -27.34 2.55 -17.95
C ASN A 4 -28.26 3.12 -16.86
N GLY A 5 -28.52 4.43 -16.86
CA GLY A 5 -29.40 5.10 -15.89
C GLY A 5 -28.84 5.20 -14.47
N ILE A 6 -27.56 4.89 -14.24
CA ILE A 6 -26.94 5.01 -12.91
C ILE A 6 -26.86 6.48 -12.50
N ARG A 7 -27.44 6.81 -11.34
CA ARG A 7 -27.49 8.20 -10.82
C ARG A 7 -26.40 8.50 -9.79
N ARG A 8 -25.97 7.48 -9.05
CA ARG A 8 -24.96 7.58 -7.99
C ARG A 8 -24.14 6.29 -7.96
N ALA A 9 -22.83 6.40 -7.75
CA ALA A 9 -21.96 5.25 -7.64
C ALA A 9 -20.83 5.46 -6.64
N ALA A 10 -20.50 4.41 -5.90
CA ALA A 10 -19.28 4.33 -5.11
C ALA A 10 -18.09 4.06 -6.04
N VAL A 11 -16.98 4.78 -5.82
CA VAL A 11 -15.72 4.58 -6.54
C VAL A 11 -14.72 3.96 -5.58
N PHE A 12 -14.47 2.66 -5.75
CA PHE A 12 -13.42 1.93 -5.04
C PHE A 12 -12.12 2.05 -5.83
N THR A 13 -11.10 2.69 -5.24
CA THR A 13 -9.75 2.77 -5.84
C THR A 13 -8.92 1.59 -5.38
N THR A 14 -8.11 1.01 -6.26
CA THR A 14 -7.26 -0.14 -5.94
C THR A 14 -5.99 0.24 -5.15
N SER A 15 -5.70 1.53 -5.01
CA SER A 15 -4.69 2.00 -4.06
C SER A 15 -5.30 2.19 -2.67
N ALA A 16 -4.63 1.63 -1.67
CA ALA A 16 -5.01 1.77 -0.26
C ALA A 16 -4.57 3.12 0.35
N TRP A 17 -3.69 3.85 -0.35
CA TRP A 17 -2.84 4.91 0.21
C TRP A 17 -3.28 6.32 -0.23
N GLY A 18 -2.82 7.31 0.53
CA GLY A 18 -2.81 8.72 0.16
C GLY A 18 -1.65 9.09 -0.74
N GLY A 19 -1.49 10.40 -0.99
CA GLY A 19 -0.50 10.94 -1.91
C GLY A 19 -1.08 11.25 -3.30
N TYR A 20 -0.23 11.76 -4.19
CA TYR A 20 -0.67 12.21 -5.51
C TYR A 20 -1.19 11.05 -6.38
N SER A 21 -0.28 10.17 -6.81
CA SER A 21 -0.57 9.08 -7.74
C SER A 21 -1.54 8.04 -7.18
N SER A 22 -1.61 7.92 -5.85
CA SER A 22 -2.48 6.97 -5.15
C SER A 22 -3.86 7.50 -4.80
N CYS A 23 -4.06 8.83 -4.78
CA CYS A 23 -5.32 9.41 -4.33
C CYS A 23 -5.72 10.69 -5.05
N ALA A 24 -4.86 11.71 -5.11
CA ALA A 24 -5.24 13.00 -5.71
C ALA A 24 -5.52 12.87 -7.21
N GLN A 25 -4.70 12.09 -7.93
CA GLN A 25 -4.92 11.83 -9.35
C GLN A 25 -6.27 11.17 -9.61
N TYR A 26 -6.68 10.18 -8.80
CA TYR A 26 -8.03 9.60 -8.92
C TYR A 26 -9.15 10.63 -8.75
N VAL A 27 -8.97 11.59 -7.84
CA VAL A 27 -9.94 12.66 -7.60
C VAL A 27 -10.04 13.57 -8.83
N GLU A 28 -8.91 13.96 -9.41
CA GLU A 28 -8.86 14.74 -10.65
C GLU A 28 -9.46 13.96 -11.84
N ASP A 29 -9.16 12.66 -11.95
CA ASP A 29 -9.66 11.78 -13.01
C ASP A 29 -11.19 11.64 -12.93
N ILE A 30 -11.75 11.53 -11.71
CA ILE A 30 -13.19 11.55 -11.48
C ILE A 30 -13.80 12.87 -11.99
N ALA A 31 -13.21 14.02 -11.64
CA ALA A 31 -13.69 15.32 -12.12
C ALA A 31 -13.66 15.40 -13.66
N ARG A 32 -12.54 15.01 -14.28
CA ARG A 32 -12.38 15.01 -15.74
C ARG A 32 -13.37 14.07 -16.42
N ALA A 33 -13.56 12.86 -15.89
CA ALA A 33 -14.50 11.88 -16.43
C ALA A 33 -15.95 12.37 -16.36
N ARG A 34 -16.35 13.04 -15.26
CA ARG A 34 -17.68 13.63 -15.15
C ARG A 34 -17.88 14.79 -16.13
N ALA A 35 -16.89 15.66 -16.26
CA ALA A 35 -16.94 16.77 -17.24
C ALA A 35 -17.07 16.23 -18.67
N ALA A 36 -16.32 15.20 -19.04
CA ALA A 36 -16.38 14.56 -20.35
C ALA A 36 -17.73 13.84 -20.60
N ALA A 37 -18.34 13.27 -19.55
CA ALA A 37 -19.65 12.62 -19.65
C ALA A 37 -20.82 13.63 -19.77
N GLY A 38 -20.61 14.89 -19.39
CA GLY A 38 -21.57 15.97 -19.55
C GLY A 38 -22.81 15.83 -18.67
N GLU A 39 -23.93 16.39 -19.15
CA GLU A 39 -25.21 16.34 -18.43
C GLU A 39 -25.66 14.89 -18.20
N GLY A 40 -26.17 14.61 -17.00
CA GLY A 40 -26.57 13.27 -16.60
C GLY A 40 -25.44 12.36 -16.12
N ALA A 41 -24.19 12.86 -16.04
CA ALA A 41 -23.11 12.13 -15.36
C ALA A 41 -23.52 11.78 -13.91
N PRO A 42 -23.31 10.52 -13.47
CA PRO A 42 -23.65 10.12 -12.11
C PRO A 42 -22.88 10.95 -11.07
N GLU A 43 -23.45 11.04 -9.87
CA GLU A 43 -22.66 11.39 -8.69
C GLU A 43 -21.66 10.26 -8.41
N LEU A 44 -20.39 10.61 -8.30
CA LEU A 44 -19.31 9.66 -8.00
C LEU A 44 -18.77 9.92 -6.61
N VAL A 45 -18.89 8.94 -5.71
CA VAL A 45 -18.40 9.03 -4.34
C VAL A 45 -17.21 8.10 -4.16
N LYS A 46 -16.01 8.65 -4.15
CA LYS A 46 -14.78 7.91 -3.89
C LYS A 46 -14.77 7.45 -2.45
N LEU A 47 -14.52 6.16 -2.24
CA LEU A 47 -14.40 5.55 -0.92
C LEU A 47 -13.09 5.99 -0.25
N ARG A 48 -13.10 5.97 1.08
CA ARG A 48 -11.91 6.32 1.88
C ARG A 48 -10.74 5.37 1.60
N GLN A 49 -9.54 5.84 1.94
CA GLN A 49 -8.36 5.00 2.04
C GLN A 49 -8.56 3.88 3.07
N TYR A 50 -7.93 2.73 2.83
CA TYR A 50 -8.15 1.50 3.60
C TYR A 50 -6.86 0.80 4.03
N PHE A 51 -5.72 1.52 4.01
CA PHE A 51 -4.40 1.01 4.43
C PHE A 51 -4.36 0.36 5.82
N ASP A 52 -5.28 0.76 6.70
CA ASP A 52 -5.40 0.26 8.07
C ASP A 52 -6.71 -0.50 8.32
N HIS A 53 -7.37 -0.96 7.26
CA HIS A 53 -8.57 -1.78 7.43
C HIS A 53 -8.20 -3.13 8.06
N PRO A 54 -8.93 -3.63 9.09
CA PRO A 54 -8.58 -4.88 9.79
C PRO A 54 -8.37 -6.07 8.86
N LEU A 55 -9.26 -6.28 7.88
CA LEU A 55 -9.09 -7.35 6.89
C LEU A 55 -7.81 -7.23 6.05
N LEU A 56 -7.34 -6.00 5.74
CA LEU A 56 -6.08 -5.83 5.02
C LEU A 56 -4.89 -6.24 5.90
N VAL A 57 -4.94 -5.85 7.18
CA VAL A 57 -3.92 -6.22 8.17
C VAL A 57 -3.86 -7.74 8.33
N GLU A 58 -5.01 -8.39 8.51
CA GLU A 58 -5.12 -9.85 8.64
C GLU A 58 -4.59 -10.58 7.40
N MET A 59 -4.93 -10.11 6.18
CA MET A 59 -4.45 -10.73 4.94
C MET A 59 -2.92 -10.71 4.85
N PHE A 60 -2.29 -9.60 5.18
CA PHE A 60 -0.82 -9.52 5.14
C PHE A 60 -0.17 -10.30 6.29
N ALA A 61 -0.74 -10.31 7.49
CA ALA A 61 -0.23 -11.10 8.60
C ALA A 61 -0.24 -12.61 8.31
N ASP A 62 -1.32 -13.10 7.71
CA ASP A 62 -1.41 -14.49 7.24
C ASP A 62 -0.41 -14.77 6.11
N ALA A 63 -0.24 -13.83 5.17
CA ALA A 63 0.70 -13.97 4.06
C ALA A 63 2.16 -14.02 4.54
N ILE A 64 2.52 -13.23 5.55
CA ILE A 64 3.84 -13.29 6.21
C ILE A 64 4.03 -14.65 6.88
N SER A 65 3.04 -15.12 7.64
CA SER A 65 3.10 -16.42 8.31
C SER A 65 3.26 -17.57 7.30
N ALA A 66 2.53 -17.52 6.19
CA ALA A 66 2.64 -18.48 5.10
C ALA A 66 4.03 -18.43 4.43
N ALA A 67 4.59 -17.24 4.19
CA ALA A 67 5.92 -17.09 3.64
C ALA A 67 7.01 -17.63 4.57
N ALA A 68 6.94 -17.30 5.86
CA ALA A 68 7.85 -17.80 6.88
C ALA A 68 7.91 -19.34 6.91
N ALA A 69 6.76 -20.01 6.72
CA ALA A 69 6.68 -21.47 6.67
C ALA A 69 7.42 -22.09 5.47
N THR A 70 7.74 -21.32 4.43
CA THR A 70 8.50 -21.81 3.26
C THR A 70 10.02 -21.75 3.45
N LEU A 71 10.50 -21.02 4.47
CA LEU A 71 11.92 -20.99 4.82
C LEU A 71 12.36 -22.34 5.46
N PRO A 72 13.67 -22.68 5.37
CA PRO A 72 14.26 -23.79 6.13
C PRO A 72 13.94 -23.67 7.63
N ALA A 73 13.58 -24.78 8.26
CA ALA A 73 12.99 -24.78 9.61
C ALA A 73 13.91 -24.12 10.64
N GLU A 74 15.22 -24.35 10.51
CA GLU A 74 16.28 -23.82 11.34
C GLU A 74 16.54 -22.31 11.15
N LEU A 75 15.99 -21.68 10.11
CA LEU A 75 16.15 -20.26 9.83
C LEU A 75 14.89 -19.42 10.11
N ARG A 76 13.74 -20.06 10.38
CA ARG A 76 12.45 -19.35 10.50
C ARG A 76 12.45 -18.31 11.61
N ASP A 77 12.97 -18.68 12.77
CA ASP A 77 13.03 -17.80 13.95
C ASP A 77 14.11 -16.71 13.81
N GLU A 78 15.07 -16.88 12.91
CA GLU A 78 16.15 -15.93 12.62
C GLU A 78 15.80 -14.97 11.46
N ALA A 79 14.68 -15.20 10.76
CA ALA A 79 14.37 -14.50 9.53
C ALA A 79 14.04 -13.02 9.77
N ARG A 80 14.73 -12.12 9.07
CA ARG A 80 14.44 -10.68 9.12
C ARG A 80 13.19 -10.35 8.32
N LEU A 81 12.19 -9.76 8.95
CA LEU A 81 11.00 -9.25 8.26
C LEU A 81 11.31 -7.88 7.62
N VAL A 82 11.13 -7.81 6.31
CA VAL A 82 11.38 -6.60 5.50
C VAL A 82 10.11 -6.26 4.73
N PHE A 83 9.55 -5.08 5.01
CA PHE A 83 8.40 -4.54 4.30
C PHE A 83 8.85 -3.63 3.15
N THR A 84 8.19 -3.72 2.01
CA THR A 84 8.49 -2.88 0.84
C THR A 84 7.24 -2.29 0.21
N ALA A 85 7.37 -1.06 -0.28
CA ALA A 85 6.36 -0.36 -1.06
C ALA A 85 7.04 0.41 -2.22
N HIS A 86 6.27 0.79 -3.24
CA HIS A 86 6.82 1.57 -4.35
C HIS A 86 7.38 2.91 -3.85
N SER A 87 8.63 3.20 -4.19
CA SER A 87 9.28 4.47 -3.83
C SER A 87 8.63 5.64 -4.57
N VAL A 88 8.66 6.84 -3.99
CA VAL A 88 8.25 8.08 -4.67
C VAL A 88 9.32 9.15 -4.49
N PRO A 89 9.40 10.16 -5.37
CA PRO A 89 10.25 11.31 -5.13
C PRO A 89 9.93 11.96 -3.79
N ILE A 90 10.95 12.32 -3.00
CA ILE A 90 10.76 12.92 -1.65
C ILE A 90 9.84 14.15 -1.73
N ALA A 91 10.08 15.02 -2.72
CA ALA A 91 9.27 16.21 -2.94
C ALA A 91 7.79 15.89 -3.22
N ALA A 92 7.48 14.76 -3.86
CA ALA A 92 6.10 14.35 -4.12
C ALA A 92 5.39 13.87 -2.83
N ASP A 93 6.10 13.14 -1.97
CA ASP A 93 5.61 12.71 -0.65
C ASP A 93 5.37 13.93 0.27
N GLU A 94 6.30 14.89 0.29
CA GLU A 94 6.19 16.10 1.12
C GLU A 94 5.04 17.03 0.70
N ARG A 95 4.68 17.05 -0.59
CA ARG A 95 3.63 17.93 -1.12
C ARG A 95 2.23 17.61 -0.59
N HIS A 96 1.94 16.37 -0.19
CA HIS A 96 0.58 15.94 0.19
C HIS A 96 0.51 15.62 1.68
N GLY A 97 -0.34 16.37 2.40
CA GLY A 97 -0.65 16.19 3.83
C GLY A 97 0.57 15.72 4.63
N PRO A 98 1.57 16.61 4.78
CA PRO A 98 3.01 16.30 4.74
C PRO A 98 3.36 14.83 4.97
N ARG A 99 3.90 14.20 3.92
CA ARG A 99 4.35 12.80 3.91
C ARG A 99 3.24 11.80 4.19
N ILE A 100 2.01 12.07 3.73
CA ILE A 100 0.86 11.20 4.03
C ILE A 100 1.07 9.78 3.51
N TYR A 101 1.72 9.62 2.35
CA TYR A 101 1.95 8.30 1.75
C TYR A 101 2.92 7.49 2.62
N SER A 102 4.12 8.02 2.86
CA SER A 102 5.12 7.28 3.64
C SER A 102 4.69 7.01 5.08
N ARG A 103 3.95 7.93 5.71
CA ARG A 103 3.36 7.72 7.04
C ARG A 103 2.31 6.62 7.06
N GLN A 104 1.43 6.56 6.06
CA GLN A 104 0.41 5.51 6.00
C GLN A 104 1.03 4.13 5.74
N VAL A 105 2.04 4.04 4.87
CA VAL A 105 2.82 2.81 4.69
C VAL A 105 3.47 2.39 6.02
N ALA A 106 4.15 3.31 6.71
CA ALA A 106 4.79 3.01 8.00
C ALA A 106 3.78 2.56 9.07
N TYR A 107 2.60 3.19 9.12
CA TYR A 107 1.54 2.80 10.04
C TYR A 107 0.99 1.40 9.73
N ALA A 108 0.71 1.10 8.46
CA ALA A 108 0.24 -0.21 8.02
C ALA A 108 1.28 -1.30 8.30
N THR A 109 2.55 -1.03 8.00
CA THR A 109 3.68 -1.91 8.32
C THR A 109 3.70 -2.26 9.81
N ARG A 110 3.59 -1.27 10.71
CA ARG A 110 3.56 -1.52 12.16
C ARG A 110 2.38 -2.38 12.59
N LEU A 111 1.18 -2.10 12.05
CA LEU A 111 -0.02 -2.90 12.33
C LEU A 111 0.14 -4.35 11.89
N VAL A 112 0.66 -4.55 10.69
CA VAL A 112 0.87 -5.88 10.10
C VAL A 112 1.96 -6.65 10.82
N ALA A 113 3.08 -6.01 11.14
CA ALA A 113 4.17 -6.64 11.90
C ALA A 113 3.67 -7.13 13.27
N ALA A 114 2.95 -6.28 14.01
CA ALA A 114 2.35 -6.64 15.29
C ALA A 114 1.34 -7.79 15.15
N ALA A 115 0.49 -7.76 14.13
CA ALA A 115 -0.48 -8.83 13.86
C ALA A 115 0.19 -10.15 13.43
N ALA A 116 1.35 -10.09 12.77
CA ALA A 116 2.16 -11.24 12.38
C ALA A 116 3.08 -11.75 13.51
N GLY A 117 3.13 -11.07 14.66
CA GLY A 117 3.95 -11.46 15.81
C GLY A 117 5.43 -11.05 15.73
N TYR A 118 5.76 -10.01 14.95
CA TYR A 118 7.11 -9.48 14.82
C TYR A 118 7.26 -8.14 15.58
N ASP A 119 8.15 -8.12 16.57
CA ASP A 119 8.48 -6.91 17.34
C ASP A 119 9.50 -6.00 16.64
N ASP A 120 10.27 -6.54 15.70
CA ASP A 120 11.30 -5.81 14.95
C ASP A 120 11.22 -6.18 13.45
N TYR A 121 11.41 -5.16 12.61
CA TYR A 121 11.24 -5.23 11.15
C TYR A 121 11.91 -4.04 10.48
N ASP A 122 12.13 -4.15 9.17
CA ASP A 122 12.58 -3.03 8.33
C ASP A 122 11.46 -2.57 7.40
N GLN A 123 11.41 -1.27 7.09
CA GLN A 123 10.59 -0.73 6.01
C GLN A 123 11.52 -0.10 4.98
N VAL A 124 11.42 -0.57 3.75
CA VAL A 124 12.23 -0.15 2.61
C VAL A 124 11.34 0.17 1.41
N TRP A 125 11.94 0.58 0.30
CA TRP A 125 11.23 0.98 -0.91
C TRP A 125 11.77 0.24 -2.13
N GLN A 126 10.95 0.15 -3.18
CA GLN A 126 11.34 -0.50 -4.45
C GLN A 126 10.88 0.31 -5.66
N SER A 127 11.22 -0.17 -6.86
CA SER A 127 10.68 0.35 -8.13
C SER A 127 11.00 1.84 -8.37
N ARG A 128 12.18 2.32 -7.95
CA ARG A 128 12.66 3.66 -8.29
C ARG A 128 12.86 3.78 -9.80
N SER A 129 12.04 4.59 -10.48
CA SER A 129 12.03 4.70 -11.95
C SER A 129 12.46 6.06 -12.52
N GLY A 130 13.02 6.95 -11.68
CA GLY A 130 13.43 8.31 -12.07
C GLY A 130 14.93 8.54 -12.22
N PRO A 131 15.35 9.69 -12.77
CA PRO A 131 16.76 10.05 -12.90
C PRO A 131 17.52 9.98 -11.56
N PRO A 132 18.79 9.53 -11.54
CA PRO A 132 19.57 9.37 -10.30
C PRO A 132 19.68 10.63 -9.43
N ARG A 133 19.59 11.81 -10.06
CA ARG A 133 19.67 13.12 -9.41
C ARG A 133 18.44 13.53 -8.60
N ILE A 134 17.29 12.89 -8.86
CA ILE A 134 16.07 13.15 -8.07
C ILE A 134 16.17 12.28 -6.83
N PRO A 135 16.01 12.82 -5.61
CA PRO A 135 15.98 12.02 -4.39
C PRO A 135 14.61 11.34 -4.24
N TRP A 136 14.65 10.05 -3.93
CA TRP A 136 13.48 9.19 -3.72
C TRP A 136 13.46 8.69 -2.27
N LEU A 137 12.34 8.10 -1.85
CA LEU A 137 12.27 7.44 -0.55
C LEU A 137 13.24 6.25 -0.52
N GLU A 138 13.97 6.16 0.57
CA GLU A 138 15.07 5.21 0.82
C GLU A 138 14.88 4.55 2.20
N PRO A 139 15.54 3.41 2.46
CA PRO A 139 16.48 2.71 1.57
C PRO A 139 15.78 1.91 0.46
N ASP A 140 16.51 1.64 -0.63
CA ASP A 140 16.08 0.69 -1.66
C ASP A 140 16.18 -0.75 -1.15
N VAL A 141 15.26 -1.61 -1.57
CA VAL A 141 15.17 -3.01 -1.12
C VAL A 141 16.42 -3.83 -1.49
N ALA A 142 17.01 -3.60 -2.66
CA ALA A 142 18.22 -4.30 -3.11
C ALA A 142 19.44 -3.85 -2.29
N ASP A 143 19.59 -2.53 -2.10
CA ASP A 143 20.66 -1.97 -1.27
C ASP A 143 20.57 -2.45 0.19
N HIS A 144 19.34 -2.51 0.72
CA HIS A 144 19.09 -3.00 2.07
C HIS A 144 19.40 -4.49 2.22
N LEU A 145 19.03 -5.33 1.25
CA LEU A 145 19.36 -6.75 1.26
C LEU A 145 20.88 -6.98 1.24
N ALA A 146 21.62 -6.22 0.43
CA ALA A 146 23.09 -6.27 0.44
C ALA A 146 23.66 -5.94 1.82
N ALA A 147 23.14 -4.89 2.47
CA ALA A 147 23.56 -4.50 3.82
C ALA A 147 23.20 -5.55 4.88
N LEU A 148 22.05 -6.22 4.76
CA LEU A 148 21.66 -7.34 5.62
C LEU A 148 22.62 -8.53 5.47
N GLY A 149 23.00 -8.86 4.22
CA GLY A 149 24.00 -9.90 3.95
C GLY A 149 25.37 -9.59 4.57
N GLN A 150 25.84 -8.35 4.47
CA GLN A 150 27.10 -7.91 5.11
C GLN A 150 27.05 -8.01 6.65
N LYS A 151 25.87 -7.90 7.25
CA LYS A 151 25.65 -8.08 8.69
C LYS A 151 25.47 -9.55 9.09
N GLY A 152 25.53 -10.49 8.15
CA GLY A 152 25.38 -11.92 8.41
C GLY A 152 23.93 -12.39 8.53
N THR A 153 22.97 -11.65 8.00
CA THR A 153 21.56 -12.09 7.94
C THR A 153 21.45 -13.32 7.06
N ARG A 154 20.85 -14.40 7.57
CA ARG A 154 20.79 -15.71 6.89
C ARG A 154 19.45 -15.98 6.21
N ALA A 155 18.39 -15.29 6.62
CA ALA A 155 17.07 -15.41 6.03
C ALA A 155 16.29 -14.10 6.08
N VAL A 156 15.45 -13.88 5.07
CA VAL A 156 14.56 -12.72 4.99
C VAL A 156 13.15 -13.14 4.57
N ILE A 157 12.16 -12.46 5.14
CA ILE A 157 10.77 -12.50 4.69
C ILE A 157 10.45 -11.11 4.12
N VAL A 158 10.16 -11.05 2.83
CA VAL A 158 9.84 -9.77 2.15
C VAL A 158 8.33 -9.63 1.97
N CYS A 159 7.74 -8.61 2.57
CA CYS A 159 6.31 -8.30 2.47
C CYS A 159 6.06 -7.08 1.57
N PRO A 160 5.44 -7.25 0.39
CA PRO A 160 5.10 -6.16 -0.53
C PRO A 160 3.87 -5.37 -0.04
N ILE A 161 3.98 -4.76 1.14
CA ILE A 161 2.86 -4.08 1.84
C ILE A 161 2.20 -3.00 1.00
N GLY A 162 2.95 -2.34 0.10
CA GLY A 162 2.45 -1.28 -0.76
C GLY A 162 1.43 -1.71 -1.83
N PHE A 163 1.23 -3.02 -2.04
CA PHE A 163 0.51 -3.56 -3.19
C PHE A 163 -0.64 -4.48 -2.80
N VAL A 164 -1.79 -4.34 -3.45
CA VAL A 164 -2.97 -5.20 -3.21
C VAL A 164 -3.05 -6.40 -4.15
N ALA A 165 -2.27 -6.39 -5.23
CA ALA A 165 -2.21 -7.47 -6.21
C ALA A 165 -0.81 -7.52 -6.83
N ASP A 166 -0.38 -8.71 -7.23
CA ASP A 166 0.87 -8.89 -7.95
C ASP A 166 0.76 -8.27 -9.35
N HIS A 167 1.80 -7.56 -9.76
CA HIS A 167 1.97 -7.05 -11.12
C HIS A 167 3.43 -7.17 -11.54
N ILE A 168 3.70 -6.87 -12.81
CA ILE A 168 5.01 -7.12 -13.42
C ILE A 168 6.17 -6.54 -12.60
N GLU A 169 6.06 -5.31 -12.09
CA GLU A 169 7.11 -4.69 -11.27
C GLU A 169 7.33 -5.43 -9.94
N VAL A 170 6.26 -5.85 -9.24
CA VAL A 170 6.43 -6.61 -7.98
C VAL A 170 7.09 -7.96 -8.25
N VAL A 171 6.66 -8.67 -9.29
CA VAL A 171 7.22 -9.98 -9.64
C VAL A 171 8.66 -9.85 -10.12
N TRP A 172 8.96 -8.86 -10.96
CA TRP A 172 10.32 -8.64 -11.45
C TRP A 172 11.26 -8.20 -10.33
N ASP A 173 10.91 -7.15 -9.59
CA ASP A 173 11.78 -6.59 -8.55
C ASP A 173 12.03 -7.63 -7.44
N LEU A 174 11.00 -8.36 -7.00
CA LEU A 174 11.11 -9.22 -5.82
C LEU A 174 11.37 -10.69 -6.13
N ASP A 175 10.68 -11.27 -7.11
CA ASP A 175 10.82 -12.71 -7.42
C ASP A 175 11.97 -13.01 -8.39
N TYR A 176 12.46 -12.00 -9.11
CA TYR A 176 13.61 -12.14 -10.00
C TYR A 176 14.85 -11.42 -9.45
N GLU A 177 14.87 -10.09 -9.39
CA GLU A 177 16.10 -9.34 -9.04
C GLU A 177 16.53 -9.57 -7.59
N LEU A 178 15.63 -9.31 -6.64
CA LEU A 178 15.93 -9.42 -5.22
C LEU A 178 16.17 -10.88 -4.80
N ARG A 179 15.42 -11.83 -5.37
CA ARG A 179 15.64 -13.26 -5.14
C ARG A 179 17.02 -13.70 -5.64
N GLN A 180 17.42 -13.31 -6.85
CA GLN A 180 18.74 -13.64 -7.38
C GLN A 180 19.84 -13.07 -6.48
N GLN A 181 19.69 -11.83 -6.02
CA GLN A 181 20.64 -11.21 -5.10
C GLN A 181 20.71 -11.95 -3.74
N ALA A 182 19.56 -12.41 -3.22
CA ALA A 182 19.52 -13.21 -2.01
C ALA A 182 20.26 -14.54 -2.19
N ASP A 183 20.01 -15.23 -3.31
CA ASP A 183 20.66 -16.49 -3.66
C ASP A 183 22.19 -16.32 -3.78
N ASP A 184 22.64 -15.27 -4.47
CA ASP A 184 24.07 -14.94 -4.63
C ASP A 184 24.75 -14.63 -3.28
N ALA A 185 23.99 -14.06 -2.34
CA ALA A 185 24.46 -13.77 -0.98
C ALA A 185 24.29 -14.95 0.00
N GLY A 186 23.69 -16.07 -0.42
CA GLY A 186 23.41 -17.22 0.43
C GLY A 186 22.34 -16.94 1.51
N ILE A 187 21.42 -16.02 1.26
CA ILE A 187 20.34 -15.62 2.16
C ILE A 187 19.06 -16.37 1.75
N ALA A 188 18.48 -17.15 2.67
CA ALA A 188 17.19 -17.81 2.40
C ALA A 188 16.08 -16.76 2.24
N PHE A 189 15.34 -16.84 1.14
CA PHE A 189 14.39 -15.80 0.75
C PHE A 189 12.96 -16.33 0.65
N ALA A 190 12.04 -15.70 1.38
CA ALA A 190 10.61 -15.90 1.24
C ALA A 190 9.89 -14.57 0.96
N ARG A 191 8.98 -14.57 -0.01
CA ARG A 191 8.10 -13.42 -0.30
C ARG A 191 6.70 -13.70 0.21
N ALA A 192 6.12 -12.77 0.96
CA ALA A 192 4.71 -12.79 1.31
C ALA A 192 3.86 -12.44 0.08
N GLY A 193 2.75 -13.17 -0.09
CA GLY A 193 1.78 -12.87 -1.14
C GLY A 193 1.11 -11.51 -0.92
N THR A 194 0.74 -10.85 -2.01
CA THR A 194 -0.21 -9.73 -1.96
C THR A 194 -1.65 -10.28 -1.78
N PRO A 195 -2.62 -9.45 -1.34
CA PRO A 195 -4.02 -9.86 -1.19
C PRO A 195 -4.61 -10.58 -2.42
N ASN A 196 -4.26 -10.15 -3.64
CA ASN A 196 -4.67 -10.78 -4.89
C ASN A 196 -6.19 -11.07 -4.92
N ALA A 197 -6.57 -12.35 -5.01
CA ALA A 197 -7.95 -12.81 -5.08
C ALA A 197 -8.50 -13.28 -3.72
N ASP A 198 -7.88 -12.92 -2.60
CA ASP A 198 -8.39 -13.27 -1.27
C ASP A 198 -9.83 -12.72 -1.11
N PRO A 199 -10.82 -13.57 -0.81
CA PRO A 199 -12.21 -13.16 -0.65
C PRO A 199 -12.42 -12.06 0.41
N ARG A 200 -11.49 -11.89 1.37
CA ARG A 200 -11.49 -10.79 2.34
C ARG A 200 -11.34 -9.43 1.67
N PHE A 201 -10.62 -9.32 0.56
CA PHE A 201 -10.48 -8.05 -0.15
C PHE A 201 -11.82 -7.58 -0.75
N ALA A 202 -12.61 -8.50 -1.29
CA ALA A 202 -13.97 -8.21 -1.72
C ALA A 202 -14.89 -7.83 -0.53
N ARG A 203 -14.75 -8.50 0.61
CA ARG A 203 -15.48 -8.14 1.86
C ARG A 203 -15.09 -6.77 2.37
N LEU A 204 -13.81 -6.41 2.31
CA LEU A 204 -13.32 -5.08 2.64
C LEU A 204 -13.99 -4.03 1.76
N ALA A 205 -13.97 -4.22 0.43
CA ALA A 205 -14.61 -3.28 -0.50
C ALA A 205 -16.12 -3.13 -0.24
N ALA A 206 -16.81 -4.26 0.01
CA ALA A 206 -18.22 -4.23 0.40
C ALA A 206 -18.46 -3.50 1.72
N GLY A 207 -17.57 -3.68 2.71
CA GLY A 207 -17.61 -2.97 3.99
C GLY A 207 -17.48 -1.45 3.81
N LEU A 208 -16.57 -0.97 2.97
CA LEU A 208 -16.43 0.45 2.66
C LEU A 208 -17.69 1.04 2.01
N ILE A 209 -18.38 0.27 1.16
CA ILE A 209 -19.65 0.68 0.57
C ILE A 209 -20.74 0.78 1.64
N GLU A 210 -20.77 -0.17 2.58
CA GLU A 210 -21.73 -0.17 3.69
C GLU A 210 -21.49 1.00 4.66
N GLU A 211 -20.23 1.33 4.96
CA GLU A 211 -19.86 2.54 5.72
C GLU A 211 -20.42 3.79 5.04
N LEU A 212 -20.24 3.92 3.71
CA LEU A 212 -20.81 5.02 2.94
C LEU A 212 -22.35 5.05 2.98
N ARG A 213 -23.00 3.89 2.88
CA ARG A 213 -24.46 3.78 2.81
C ARG A 213 -25.14 4.13 4.14
N THR A 214 -24.51 3.76 5.25
CA THR A 214 -25.11 3.87 6.59
C THR A 214 -24.57 5.04 7.41
N GLY A 215 -23.43 5.61 7.02
CA GLY A 215 -22.71 6.56 7.86
C GLY A 215 -22.07 5.91 9.09
N ALA A 216 -21.87 4.59 9.08
CA ALA A 216 -21.20 3.87 10.15
C ALA A 216 -19.76 4.39 10.33
N GLN A 217 -19.24 4.24 11.55
CA GLN A 217 -17.85 4.60 11.84
C GLN A 217 -16.90 3.71 11.03
N PRO A 218 -15.83 4.27 10.44
CA PRO A 218 -14.85 3.50 9.70
C PRO A 218 -14.23 2.34 10.49
N ALA A 219 -14.26 1.13 9.93
CA ALA A 219 -13.52 -0.01 10.45
C ALA A 219 -12.02 0.19 10.23
N ARG A 220 -11.28 0.45 11.29
CA ARG A 220 -9.84 0.75 11.27
C ARG A 220 -9.14 0.01 12.39
N ALA A 221 -8.04 -0.66 12.07
CA ALA A 221 -7.16 -1.26 13.06
C ALA A 221 -6.47 -0.16 13.87
N VAL A 222 -6.35 -0.38 15.18
CA VAL A 222 -5.82 0.59 16.13
C VAL A 222 -4.43 0.15 16.55
N GLY A 223 -3.46 1.04 16.35
CA GLY A 223 -2.11 0.94 16.86
C GLY A 223 -1.66 2.29 17.44
N PRO A 224 -0.44 2.35 18.01
CA PRO A 224 0.15 3.62 18.46
C PRO A 224 0.20 4.63 17.30
N ASP A 225 0.23 5.94 17.56
CA ASP A 225 0.37 7.01 16.55
C ASP A 225 -0.47 6.85 15.26
N PRO A 226 -1.81 6.83 15.35
CA PRO A 226 -2.67 6.64 14.19
C PRO A 226 -2.49 7.74 13.14
N VAL A 227 -2.37 7.34 11.88
CA VAL A 227 -2.30 8.25 10.74
C VAL A 227 -3.73 8.50 10.22
N PRO A 228 -4.10 9.72 9.77
CA PRO A 228 -5.45 9.97 9.28
C PRO A 228 -5.86 9.09 8.09
N GLY A 229 -7.10 8.59 8.11
CA GLY A 229 -7.76 7.94 6.98
C GLY A 229 -8.56 8.96 6.17
N TYR A 230 -7.99 9.46 5.08
CA TYR A 230 -8.63 10.44 4.19
C TYR A 230 -9.22 9.75 2.94
N GLY A 231 -9.43 10.52 1.87
CA GLY A 231 -9.67 10.00 0.53
C GLY A 231 -11.14 9.88 0.13
N CYS A 232 -12.09 10.13 1.04
CA CYS A 232 -13.52 10.20 0.72
C CYS A 232 -13.83 11.51 -0.03
N SER A 233 -14.15 11.41 -1.33
CA SER A 233 -14.35 12.57 -2.22
C SER A 233 -15.66 12.42 -2.99
N VAL A 234 -16.35 13.52 -3.24
CA VAL A 234 -17.58 13.56 -4.05
C VAL A 234 -17.29 14.33 -5.32
N ASN A 235 -17.58 13.71 -6.47
CA ASN A 235 -17.48 14.32 -7.80
C ASN A 235 -16.11 14.88 -8.18
N GLY A 236 -15.05 14.44 -7.51
CA GLY A 236 -13.69 14.93 -7.75
C GLY A 236 -13.33 16.15 -6.91
N GLU A 237 -14.13 16.50 -5.90
CA GLU A 237 -13.78 17.54 -4.93
C GLU A 237 -12.76 17.01 -3.90
N PRO A 238 -11.72 17.79 -3.55
CA PRO A 238 -10.74 17.40 -2.53
C PRO A 238 -11.40 17.08 -1.19
N CYS A 239 -11.04 15.93 -0.60
CA CYS A 239 -11.61 15.45 0.65
C CYS A 239 -11.22 16.27 1.89
N SER A 240 -10.07 16.92 1.85
CA SER A 240 -9.54 17.72 2.96
C SER A 240 -8.45 18.67 2.47
N PRO A 241 -8.44 19.93 2.94
CA PRO A 241 -7.35 20.86 2.66
C PRO A 241 -6.03 20.42 3.34
N ARG A 242 -6.09 19.45 4.26
CA ARG A 242 -4.93 18.89 4.96
C ARG A 242 -4.34 17.65 4.28
N CYS A 243 -4.93 17.18 3.18
CA CYS A 243 -4.52 15.94 2.50
C CYS A 243 -3.99 16.23 1.09
N CYS A 244 -4.77 16.91 0.27
CA CYS A 244 -4.32 17.39 -1.03
C CYS A 244 -3.51 18.66 -0.78
N GLY A 245 -2.22 18.67 -1.13
CA GLY A 245 -1.41 19.88 -1.02
C GLY A 245 -2.13 21.03 -1.71
N THR A 246 -2.03 22.25 -1.17
CA THR A 246 -2.53 23.42 -1.89
C THR A 246 -1.83 23.44 -3.25
N ALA A 247 -2.62 23.49 -4.33
CA ALA A 247 -2.08 23.74 -5.65
C ALA A 247 -1.43 25.13 -5.61
N SER A 248 -0.11 25.15 -5.47
CA SER A 248 0.74 26.29 -5.77
C SER A 248 1.35 26.09 -7.15
#